data_AF-A0A6N7MDS9-F1
#
_entry.id   AF-A0A6N7MDS9-F1
#
_cell.length_a   1.000
_cell.length_b   1.000
_cell.length_c   1.000
_cell.angle_alpha   90.00
_cell.angle_beta   90.00
_cell.angle_gamma   90.00
#
_symmetry.space_group_name_H-M   'P 1'
#
loop_
_entity.id
_entity.type
_entity.pdbx_description
1 polymer ?
#
loop_
_entity_poly.entity_id
_entity_poly.type
_entity_poly.pdbx_seq_one_letter_code
_entity_poly.pdbx_strand_id
1 'polypeptide(L)'
;MSEEVYYKSWYAGRFAKLEDVVKYWRLHYDDLFEKTQLFTESFFRSTLPPEVLEAVAANLTILKSPTVLRQADGRLWCFEGCSDNRGCCHGSCTHVWNYAQAIPHLFPALERTLRETEFFVSQDEQGHQTFRTNLPIRPVAHTFHAAADGQLGGIMKVYRDWRISGDATWLKKIFPKVKGSLDYCIEVWDTEHIGVLIEPHHNTYDIEFWGPDGMCTGFYLGALSAYIRMANALGQPVQLYQTLLDNGRQYLEDKLFNGEYFYQRTQWEGLKAENPVEALAAMVGAGYSNEAYELLKQEGPKYQYGTGCLSDGMLGMWIASVCGLEEPVDQEKVADHLKAVYKYNLKHDLRDHPNPQRPTFACGNEGGLLLCTWPKGDQPTLPFVYSNEVWTGIEYQVASHLMMKGLVEEGLDIVRTCRDRYDGRIRNSFDEYECGHWYARALASYGLLQGLTGVRYDAVDKILFIDSRIGDDFTSFLSTETGFGNVGLDNGKPFVDVKMGKIDIEEVIVGE
;
A
#
# COMPACT_ATOMS: atom_id res chain seq x y z
N MET A 1 -33.74 -7.50 6.79
CA MET A 1 -32.83 -8.62 7.11
C MET A 1 -32.44 -8.45 8.56
N SER A 2 -32.54 -9.50 9.39
CA SER A 2 -32.02 -9.42 10.76
C SER A 2 -30.53 -9.06 10.67
N GLU A 3 -30.11 -7.97 11.30
CA GLU A 3 -28.68 -7.64 11.40
C GLU A 3 -28.00 -8.82 12.09
N GLU A 4 -27.13 -9.54 11.38
CA GLU A 4 -26.29 -10.55 12.00
C GLU A 4 -25.40 -9.84 13.02
N VAL A 5 -25.67 -10.09 14.30
CA VAL A 5 -24.97 -9.42 15.41
C VAL A 5 -23.56 -9.98 15.59
N TYR A 6 -23.30 -11.20 15.09
CA TYR A 6 -22.05 -11.93 15.29
C TYR A 6 -21.42 -12.35 13.96
N TYR A 7 -20.08 -12.38 13.94
CA TYR A 7 -19.32 -12.91 12.82
C TYR A 7 -19.61 -14.39 12.58
N LYS A 8 -19.77 -14.75 11.31
CA LYS A 8 -19.80 -16.13 10.84
C LYS A 8 -18.82 -16.29 9.68
N SER A 9 -17.99 -17.32 9.76
CA SER A 9 -17.04 -17.67 8.70
C SER A 9 -17.75 -18.16 7.44
N TRP A 10 -17.22 -17.83 6.26
CA TRP A 10 -17.75 -18.26 4.96
C TRP A 10 -17.96 -19.77 4.84
N TYR A 11 -16.99 -20.57 5.29
CA TYR A 11 -17.05 -22.03 5.15
C TYR A 11 -18.19 -22.66 5.98
N ALA A 12 -18.68 -21.99 7.03
CA ALA A 12 -19.85 -22.43 7.79
C ALA A 12 -21.17 -22.27 7.00
N GLY A 13 -21.15 -21.57 5.86
CA GLY A 13 -22.22 -21.59 4.86
C GLY A 13 -22.10 -22.73 3.85
N ARG A 14 -20.92 -23.36 3.74
CA ARG A 14 -20.64 -24.47 2.80
C ARG A 14 -20.73 -25.84 3.45
N PHE A 15 -20.37 -25.93 4.73
CA PHE A 15 -20.32 -27.16 5.49
C PHE A 15 -21.08 -26.99 6.79
N ALA A 16 -22.09 -27.84 7.03
CA ALA A 16 -22.92 -27.74 8.24
C ALA A 16 -22.20 -28.28 9.48
N LYS A 17 -21.26 -29.21 9.29
CA LYS A 17 -20.52 -29.91 10.35
C LYS A 17 -19.19 -30.44 9.85
N LEU A 18 -18.34 -30.87 10.78
CA LEU A 18 -16.98 -31.35 10.50
C LEU A 18 -16.95 -32.53 9.53
N GLU A 19 -17.92 -33.44 9.62
CA GLU A 19 -17.97 -34.63 8.75
C GLU A 19 -18.13 -34.27 7.28
N ASP A 20 -18.81 -33.16 6.97
CA ASP A 20 -18.98 -32.69 5.59
C ASP A 20 -17.66 -32.14 5.03
N VAL A 21 -16.87 -31.45 5.86
CA VAL A 21 -15.53 -30.98 5.50
C VAL A 21 -14.60 -32.16 5.24
N VAL A 22 -14.59 -33.15 6.14
CA VAL A 22 -13.76 -34.36 6.01
C VAL A 22 -14.15 -35.15 4.75
N LYS A 23 -15.46 -35.27 4.48
CA LYS A 23 -15.96 -35.93 3.27
C LYS A 23 -15.53 -35.19 2.01
N TYR A 24 -15.65 -33.86 1.97
CA TYR A 24 -15.21 -33.05 0.84
C TYR A 24 -13.71 -33.21 0.59
N TRP A 25 -12.89 -33.08 1.64
CA TRP A 25 -11.45 -33.25 1.53
C TRP A 25 -11.06 -34.63 0.99
N ARG A 26 -11.67 -35.71 1.50
CA ARG A 26 -11.38 -37.07 1.00
C ARG A 26 -11.80 -37.30 -0.45
N LEU A 27 -12.93 -36.73 -0.87
CA LEU A 27 -13.45 -36.91 -2.23
C LEU A 27 -12.66 -36.09 -3.28
N HIS A 28 -12.01 -35.01 -2.84
CA HIS A 28 -11.34 -34.06 -3.72
C HIS A 28 -9.83 -33.93 -3.43
N TYR A 29 -9.24 -34.83 -2.63
CA TYR A 29 -7.85 -34.70 -2.19
C TYR A 29 -6.89 -34.61 -3.37
N ASP A 30 -6.98 -35.54 -4.32
CA ASP A 30 -6.08 -35.60 -5.47
C ASP A 30 -6.19 -34.32 -6.32
N ASP A 31 -7.39 -33.85 -6.62
CA ASP A 31 -7.62 -32.60 -7.37
C ASP A 31 -7.06 -31.36 -6.62
N LEU A 32 -7.28 -31.27 -5.32
CA LEU A 32 -6.75 -30.16 -4.50
C LEU A 32 -5.21 -30.21 -4.43
N PHE A 33 -4.64 -31.41 -4.29
CA PHE A 33 -3.20 -31.62 -4.23
C PHE A 33 -2.54 -31.29 -5.57
N GLU A 34 -3.06 -31.83 -6.68
CA GLU A 34 -2.58 -31.56 -8.04
C GLU A 34 -2.61 -30.06 -8.37
N LYS A 35 -3.70 -29.36 -8.03
CA LYS A 35 -3.78 -27.90 -8.23
C LYS A 35 -2.78 -27.14 -7.37
N THR A 36 -2.58 -27.57 -6.12
CA THR A 36 -1.59 -26.97 -5.21
C THR A 36 -0.17 -27.18 -5.74
N GLN A 37 0.15 -28.38 -6.22
CA GLN A 37 1.43 -28.69 -6.84
C GLN A 37 1.64 -27.87 -8.11
N LEU A 38 0.65 -27.82 -8.99
CA LEU A 38 0.74 -27.04 -10.24
C LEU A 38 1.01 -25.56 -9.95
N PHE A 39 0.30 -24.95 -8.99
CA PHE A 39 0.56 -23.59 -8.56
C PHE A 39 1.98 -23.41 -8.01
N THR A 40 2.39 -24.31 -7.10
CA THR A 40 3.71 -24.27 -6.44
C THR A 40 4.84 -24.39 -7.47
N GLU A 41 4.75 -25.36 -8.37
CA GLU A 41 5.72 -25.58 -9.44
C GLU A 41 5.75 -24.41 -10.43
N SER A 42 4.59 -23.81 -10.74
CA SER A 42 4.54 -22.63 -11.61
C SER A 42 5.21 -21.43 -10.93
N PHE A 43 4.97 -21.21 -9.65
CA PHE A 43 5.59 -20.12 -8.90
C PHE A 43 7.13 -20.29 -8.82
N PHE A 44 7.60 -21.48 -8.41
CA PHE A 44 9.03 -21.76 -8.23
C PHE A 44 9.80 -22.09 -9.52
N ARG A 45 9.12 -22.16 -10.67
CA ARG A 45 9.79 -22.17 -11.99
C ARG A 45 10.43 -20.83 -12.33
N SER A 46 10.08 -19.77 -11.60
CA SER A 46 10.66 -18.44 -11.76
C SER A 46 12.18 -18.47 -11.65
N THR A 47 12.87 -17.72 -12.51
CA THR A 47 14.33 -17.56 -12.49
C THR A 47 14.75 -16.26 -11.79
N LEU A 48 13.81 -15.61 -11.10
CA LEU A 48 14.05 -14.39 -10.34
C LEU A 48 15.00 -14.65 -9.15
N PRO A 49 15.66 -13.62 -8.61
CA PRO A 49 16.56 -13.74 -7.47
C PRO A 49 15.93 -14.51 -6.29
N PRO A 50 16.64 -15.47 -5.67
CA PRO A 50 16.10 -16.31 -4.60
C PRO A 50 15.53 -15.51 -3.42
N GLU A 51 16.17 -14.41 -3.04
CA GLU A 51 15.71 -13.54 -1.96
C GLU A 51 14.33 -12.92 -2.23
N VAL A 52 14.00 -12.68 -3.50
CA VAL A 52 12.67 -12.18 -3.92
C VAL A 52 11.65 -13.31 -3.86
N LEU A 53 11.97 -14.49 -4.39
CA LEU A 53 11.06 -15.63 -4.35
C LEU A 53 10.75 -16.06 -2.91
N GLU A 54 11.75 -16.01 -2.02
CA GLU A 54 11.57 -16.26 -0.59
C GLU A 54 10.68 -15.19 0.05
N ALA A 55 10.97 -13.90 -0.14
CA ALA A 55 10.19 -12.80 0.42
C ALA A 55 8.71 -12.86 -0.01
N VAL A 56 8.45 -13.18 -1.28
CA VAL A 56 7.08 -13.34 -1.78
C VAL A 56 6.42 -14.56 -1.14
N ALA A 57 7.03 -15.75 -1.24
CA ALA A 57 6.45 -16.99 -0.75
C ALA A 57 6.19 -16.98 0.77
N ALA A 58 7.13 -16.42 1.55
CA ALA A 58 7.02 -16.31 3.00
C ALA A 58 5.81 -15.46 3.42
N ASN A 59 5.58 -14.34 2.73
CA ASN A 59 4.53 -13.41 3.08
C ASN A 59 3.15 -13.80 2.52
N LEU A 60 3.07 -14.70 1.52
CA LEU A 60 1.78 -15.28 1.09
C LEU A 60 1.07 -16.06 2.22
N THR A 61 1.81 -16.49 3.25
CA THR A 61 1.22 -17.16 4.42
C THR A 61 0.24 -16.27 5.19
N ILE A 62 0.36 -14.93 5.08
CA ILE A 62 -0.58 -13.96 5.66
C ILE A 62 -2.01 -14.23 5.18
N LEU A 63 -2.19 -14.62 3.91
CA LEU A 63 -3.51 -14.93 3.33
C LEU A 63 -4.20 -16.13 3.99
N LYS A 64 -3.42 -16.99 4.67
CA LYS A 64 -3.91 -18.17 5.37
C LYS A 64 -3.87 -18.02 6.90
N SER A 65 -3.42 -16.87 7.40
CA SER A 65 -3.32 -16.56 8.83
C SER A 65 -4.66 -16.07 9.42
N PRO A 66 -4.77 -15.90 10.75
CA PRO A 66 -5.93 -15.26 11.38
C PRO A 66 -6.11 -13.77 11.02
N THR A 67 -5.14 -13.14 10.34
CA THR A 67 -5.24 -11.74 9.89
C THR A 67 -6.34 -11.56 8.85
N VAL A 68 -6.61 -12.56 8.02
CA VAL A 68 -7.58 -12.50 6.92
C VAL A 68 -8.81 -13.36 7.23
N LEU A 69 -9.99 -12.74 7.23
CA LEU A 69 -11.27 -13.41 7.41
C LEU A 69 -12.10 -13.32 6.11
N ARG A 70 -12.87 -14.38 5.85
CA ARG A 70 -13.94 -14.37 4.84
C ARG A 70 -15.28 -14.53 5.53
N GLN A 71 -16.18 -13.57 5.37
CA GLN A 71 -17.50 -13.56 6.00
C GLN A 71 -18.50 -14.47 5.31
N ALA A 72 -19.62 -14.74 5.98
CA ALA A 72 -20.69 -15.59 5.48
C ALA A 72 -21.21 -15.16 4.09
N ASP A 73 -21.24 -13.86 3.82
CA ASP A 73 -21.60 -13.29 2.51
C ASP A 73 -20.50 -13.38 1.45
N GLY A 74 -19.33 -13.91 1.82
CA GLY A 74 -18.20 -14.14 0.93
C GLY A 74 -17.19 -12.98 0.86
N ARG A 75 -17.48 -11.82 1.45
CA ARG A 75 -16.58 -10.67 1.46
C ARG A 75 -15.38 -10.88 2.37
N LEU A 76 -14.25 -10.30 2.00
CA LEU A 76 -13.08 -10.22 2.86
C LEU A 76 -13.27 -9.18 3.96
N TRP A 77 -12.72 -9.51 5.12
CA TRP A 77 -12.51 -8.58 6.22
C TRP A 77 -11.20 -8.95 6.89
N CYS A 78 -10.40 -7.96 7.24
CA CYS A 78 -9.05 -8.21 7.71
C CYS A 78 -8.72 -7.41 8.96
N PHE A 79 -7.86 -7.97 9.81
CA PHE A 79 -7.07 -7.17 10.75
C PHE A 79 -5.87 -6.56 10.02
N GLU A 80 -5.07 -5.74 10.69
CA GLU A 80 -3.75 -5.37 10.16
C GLU A 80 -2.72 -6.48 10.40
N GLY A 81 -2.80 -7.14 11.55
CA GLY A 81 -2.03 -8.31 11.91
C GLY A 81 -2.69 -9.04 13.07
N CYS A 82 -1.96 -9.89 13.78
CA CYS A 82 -2.49 -10.64 14.92
C CYS A 82 -1.54 -10.61 16.13
N SER A 83 -2.09 -10.71 17.32
CA SER A 83 -1.39 -11.15 18.53
C SER A 83 -1.75 -12.60 18.83
N ASP A 84 -1.11 -13.23 19.80
CA ASP A 84 -1.35 -14.64 20.17
C ASP A 84 -2.82 -15.03 20.33
N ASN A 85 -3.65 -14.14 20.87
CA ASN A 85 -5.04 -14.45 21.24
C ASN A 85 -6.08 -13.45 20.71
N ARG A 86 -5.69 -12.50 19.87
CA ARG A 86 -6.60 -11.49 19.30
C ARG A 86 -6.03 -10.90 18.01
N GLY A 87 -6.87 -10.38 17.14
CA GLY A 87 -6.39 -9.55 16.03
C GLY A 87 -5.72 -8.27 16.56
N CYS A 88 -4.71 -7.79 15.83
CA CYS A 88 -4.07 -6.52 16.10
C CYS A 88 -4.55 -5.45 15.14
N CYS A 89 -4.93 -4.31 15.72
CA CYS A 89 -5.58 -3.17 15.09
C CYS A 89 -6.92 -3.54 14.44
N HIS A 90 -7.97 -2.78 14.73
CA HIS A 90 -9.32 -3.14 14.30
C HIS A 90 -9.58 -2.77 12.84
N GLY A 91 -10.28 -3.64 12.12
CA GLY A 91 -10.86 -3.34 10.80
C GLY A 91 -9.88 -3.49 9.64
N SER A 92 -10.44 -3.68 8.44
CA SER A 92 -9.68 -3.71 7.17
C SER A 92 -9.07 -2.34 6.91
N CYS A 93 -7.96 -2.07 7.59
CA CYS A 93 -7.38 -0.74 7.69
C CYS A 93 -6.86 -0.24 6.34
N THR A 94 -7.50 0.77 5.74
CA THR A 94 -7.29 1.10 4.33
C THR A 94 -5.84 1.49 4.02
N HIS A 95 -5.18 2.24 4.90
CA HIS A 95 -3.80 2.67 4.72
C HIS A 95 -2.77 1.52 4.85
N VAL A 96 -2.98 0.55 5.74
CA VAL A 96 -2.11 -0.65 5.83
C VAL A 96 -2.33 -1.57 4.63
N TRP A 97 -3.59 -1.79 4.25
CA TRP A 97 -3.95 -2.63 3.13
C TRP A 97 -3.71 -1.96 1.76
N ASN A 98 -3.20 -0.73 1.70
CA ASN A 98 -2.65 -0.14 0.47
C ASN A 98 -1.41 -0.89 -0.03
N TYR A 99 -0.64 -1.45 0.90
CA TYR A 99 0.62 -2.12 0.59
C TYR A 99 0.42 -3.52 0.02
N ALA A 100 -0.73 -4.15 0.25
CA ALA A 100 -0.98 -5.52 -0.14
C ALA A 100 -1.13 -5.66 -1.67
N GLN A 101 -0.09 -6.18 -2.33
CA GLN A 101 -0.10 -6.44 -3.77
C GLN A 101 -0.38 -7.91 -4.13
N ALA A 102 -0.41 -8.86 -3.19
CA ALA A 102 -0.68 -10.26 -3.52
C ALA A 102 -2.16 -10.55 -3.87
N ILE A 103 -3.10 -10.06 -3.06
CA ILE A 103 -4.54 -10.34 -3.22
C ILE A 103 -5.11 -9.88 -4.57
N PRO A 104 -4.81 -8.67 -5.09
CA PRO A 104 -5.35 -8.24 -6.39
C PRO A 104 -4.98 -9.17 -7.55
N HIS A 105 -3.91 -9.98 -7.46
CA HIS A 105 -3.52 -10.91 -8.53
C HIS A 105 -3.93 -12.36 -8.26
N LEU A 106 -3.86 -12.81 -7.00
CA LEU A 106 -4.15 -14.19 -6.62
C LEU A 106 -5.64 -14.42 -6.36
N PHE A 107 -6.34 -13.43 -5.82
CA PHE A 107 -7.77 -13.49 -5.52
C PHE A 107 -8.48 -12.17 -5.90
N PRO A 108 -8.50 -11.77 -7.18
CA PRO A 108 -8.96 -10.44 -7.58
C PRO A 108 -10.44 -10.18 -7.23
N ALA A 109 -11.29 -11.21 -7.34
CA ALA A 109 -12.69 -11.12 -6.94
C ALA A 109 -12.88 -10.88 -5.44
N LEU A 110 -11.97 -11.39 -4.61
CA LEU A 110 -11.97 -11.14 -3.17
C LEU A 110 -11.45 -9.73 -2.86
N GLU A 111 -10.41 -9.26 -3.56
CA GLU A 111 -9.89 -7.89 -3.42
C GLU A 111 -10.98 -6.85 -3.68
N ARG A 112 -11.78 -7.02 -4.75
CA ARG A 112 -12.89 -6.11 -5.06
C ARG A 112 -13.89 -5.99 -3.92
N THR A 113 -14.07 -7.03 -3.09
CA THR A 113 -14.98 -6.93 -1.93
C THR A 113 -14.48 -5.99 -0.83
N LEU A 114 -13.16 -5.75 -0.75
CA LEU A 114 -12.60 -4.71 0.13
C LEU A 114 -12.99 -3.33 -0.41
N ARG A 115 -12.84 -3.07 -1.72
CA ARG A 115 -13.32 -1.82 -2.35
C ARG A 115 -14.82 -1.61 -2.14
N GLU A 116 -15.63 -2.64 -2.38
CA GLU A 116 -17.07 -2.54 -2.15
C GLU A 116 -17.40 -2.19 -0.69
N THR A 117 -16.64 -2.72 0.25
CA THR A 117 -16.79 -2.42 1.68
C THR A 117 -16.37 -1.00 2.03
N GLU A 118 -15.25 -0.53 1.47
CA GLU A 118 -14.76 0.84 1.61
C GLU A 118 -15.81 1.84 1.09
N PHE A 119 -16.26 1.68 -0.16
CA PHE A 119 -17.08 2.68 -0.87
C PHE A 119 -18.60 2.57 -0.66
N PHE A 120 -19.14 1.38 -0.40
CA PHE A 120 -20.59 1.21 -0.19
C PHE A 120 -21.03 1.10 1.27
N VAL A 121 -20.11 0.76 2.18
CA VAL A 121 -20.44 0.52 3.60
C VAL A 121 -19.74 1.49 4.54
N SER A 122 -18.46 1.77 4.29
CA SER A 122 -17.61 2.58 5.17
C SER A 122 -17.53 4.05 4.74
N GLN A 123 -18.27 4.43 3.70
CA GLN A 123 -18.35 5.79 3.15
C GLN A 123 -19.74 6.38 3.40
N ASP A 124 -19.79 7.61 3.91
CA ASP A 124 -21.05 8.34 4.12
C ASP A 124 -21.51 9.08 2.85
N GLU A 125 -22.54 9.92 3.00
CA GLU A 125 -23.10 10.72 1.91
C GLU A 125 -22.20 11.91 1.50
N GLN A 126 -21.34 12.38 2.41
CA GLN A 126 -20.39 13.47 2.14
C GLN A 126 -19.15 12.98 1.39
N GLY A 127 -18.91 11.66 1.41
CA GLY A 127 -17.74 11.05 0.80
C GLY A 127 -16.64 10.71 1.81
N HIS A 128 -16.83 11.00 3.10
CA HIS A 128 -15.90 10.62 4.16
C HIS A 128 -15.82 9.09 4.25
N GLN A 129 -14.61 8.52 4.25
CA GLN A 129 -14.39 7.10 4.54
C GLN A 129 -13.82 6.89 5.94
N THR A 130 -14.44 6.02 6.73
CA THR A 130 -13.72 5.49 7.89
C THR A 130 -12.68 4.50 7.41
N PHE A 131 -11.43 4.68 7.82
CA PHE A 131 -10.36 3.80 7.39
C PHE A 131 -10.38 2.41 8.07
N ARG A 132 -11.29 2.15 9.02
CA ARG A 132 -11.44 0.86 9.73
C ARG A 132 -12.90 0.38 9.69
N THR A 133 -13.15 -0.76 9.04
CA THR A 133 -14.50 -1.33 8.93
C THR A 133 -14.89 -2.22 10.13
N ASN A 134 -16.15 -2.13 10.56
CA ASN A 134 -16.78 -3.01 11.55
C ASN A 134 -16.74 -4.50 11.17
N LEU A 135 -16.76 -5.37 12.19
CA LEU A 135 -17.02 -6.82 12.07
C LEU A 135 -18.27 -7.21 12.87
N PRO A 136 -19.29 -7.85 12.26
CA PRO A 136 -19.48 -8.09 10.82
C PRO A 136 -19.49 -6.81 9.98
N ILE A 137 -19.27 -6.91 8.66
CA ILE A 137 -19.30 -5.72 7.79
C ILE A 137 -20.70 -5.10 7.83
N ARG A 138 -20.76 -3.89 8.36
CA ARG A 138 -21.95 -3.06 8.50
C ARG A 138 -21.54 -1.59 8.54
N PRO A 139 -22.48 -0.65 8.36
CA PRO A 139 -22.19 0.77 8.51
C PRO A 139 -21.47 1.09 9.82
N VAL A 140 -20.69 2.15 9.78
CA VAL A 140 -19.71 2.57 10.79
C VAL A 140 -20.04 4.01 11.21
N ALA A 141 -19.65 4.38 12.42
CA ALA A 141 -19.84 5.75 12.87
C ALA A 141 -18.73 6.65 12.28
N HIS A 142 -19.13 7.75 11.64
CA HIS A 142 -18.22 8.73 11.03
C HIS A 142 -17.87 9.82 12.05
N THR A 143 -17.08 9.46 13.06
CA THR A 143 -16.80 10.31 14.24
C THR A 143 -15.31 10.56 14.47
N PHE A 144 -14.46 10.10 13.57
CA PHE A 144 -13.01 10.25 13.62
C PHE A 144 -12.48 10.66 12.25
N HIS A 145 -11.21 11.03 12.15
CA HIS A 145 -10.59 11.47 10.90
C HIS A 145 -10.64 10.38 9.80
N ALA A 146 -10.80 10.81 8.55
CA ALA A 146 -10.44 9.99 7.40
C ALA A 146 -8.90 9.95 7.26
N ALA A 147 -8.35 8.80 6.85
CA ALA A 147 -6.93 8.68 6.55
C ALA A 147 -6.69 9.02 5.06
N ALA A 148 -5.88 10.04 4.79
CA ALA A 148 -5.68 10.57 3.44
C ALA A 148 -5.05 9.56 2.50
N ASP A 149 -3.94 8.95 2.90
CA ASP A 149 -3.30 7.85 2.18
C ASP A 149 -4.25 6.66 1.96
N GLY A 150 -5.03 6.29 2.98
CA GLY A 150 -6.01 5.22 2.92
C GLY A 150 -7.14 5.47 1.91
N GLN A 151 -7.76 6.64 1.97
CA GLN A 151 -8.91 7.00 1.13
C GLN A 151 -8.49 7.29 -0.32
N LEU A 152 -7.40 8.03 -0.53
CA LEU A 152 -6.83 8.29 -1.86
C LEU A 152 -6.26 7.02 -2.49
N GLY A 153 -5.56 6.19 -1.69
CA GLY A 153 -5.10 4.86 -2.12
C GLY A 153 -6.27 3.94 -2.50
N GLY A 154 -7.40 4.00 -1.79
CA GLY A 154 -8.64 3.32 -2.15
C GLY A 154 -9.12 3.65 -3.57
N ILE A 155 -9.07 4.92 -3.97
CA ILE A 155 -9.44 5.38 -5.32
C ILE A 155 -8.51 4.79 -6.38
N MET A 156 -7.20 4.81 -6.14
CA MET A 156 -6.21 4.22 -7.05
C MET A 156 -6.41 2.70 -7.19
N LYS A 157 -6.69 2.00 -6.09
CA LYS A 157 -6.99 0.56 -6.11
C LYS A 157 -8.28 0.23 -6.84
N VAL A 158 -9.31 1.08 -6.85
CA VAL A 158 -10.50 0.86 -7.70
C VAL A 158 -10.11 0.85 -9.18
N TYR A 159 -9.24 1.75 -9.62
CA TYR A 159 -8.71 1.72 -10.98
C TYR A 159 -7.96 0.40 -11.23
N ARG A 160 -7.00 0.03 -10.38
CA ARG A 160 -6.24 -1.24 -10.51
C ARG A 160 -7.17 -2.44 -10.60
N ASP A 161 -8.13 -2.56 -9.70
CA ASP A 161 -9.01 -3.73 -9.61
C ASP A 161 -10.00 -3.79 -10.80
N TRP A 162 -10.34 -2.64 -11.41
CA TRP A 162 -11.04 -2.60 -12.70
C TRP A 162 -10.15 -3.10 -13.85
N ARG A 163 -8.90 -2.62 -13.94
CA ARG A 163 -7.95 -3.05 -14.98
C ARG A 163 -7.62 -4.53 -14.90
N ILE A 164 -7.49 -5.07 -13.68
CA ILE A 164 -7.24 -6.51 -13.46
C ILE A 164 -8.45 -7.38 -13.84
N SER A 165 -9.66 -6.91 -13.54
CA SER A 165 -10.88 -7.71 -13.75
C SER A 165 -11.48 -7.58 -15.14
N GLY A 166 -11.31 -6.43 -15.79
CA GLY A 166 -12.01 -6.07 -17.01
C GLY A 166 -13.50 -5.75 -16.79
N ASP A 167 -13.98 -5.68 -15.54
CA ASP A 167 -15.41 -5.54 -15.25
C ASP A 167 -15.88 -4.08 -15.33
N ALA A 168 -16.28 -3.66 -16.53
CA ALA A 168 -16.85 -2.34 -16.78
C ALA A 168 -18.19 -2.10 -16.06
N THR A 169 -18.95 -3.16 -15.74
CA THR A 169 -20.22 -3.05 -15.01
C THR A 169 -19.96 -2.71 -13.55
N TRP A 170 -18.97 -3.38 -12.95
CA TRP A 170 -18.50 -3.07 -11.60
C TRP A 170 -17.96 -1.65 -11.50
N LEU A 171 -17.12 -1.22 -12.44
CA LEU A 171 -16.62 0.16 -12.49
C LEU A 171 -17.79 1.16 -12.52
N LYS A 172 -18.75 0.99 -13.43
CA LYS A 172 -19.91 1.89 -13.56
C LYS A 172 -20.73 1.97 -12.27
N LYS A 173 -20.84 0.86 -11.53
CA LYS A 173 -21.57 0.79 -10.26
C LYS A 173 -20.86 1.54 -9.13
N ILE A 174 -19.54 1.40 -9.02
CA ILE A 174 -18.76 1.98 -7.91
C ILE A 174 -18.36 3.44 -8.17
N PHE A 175 -18.21 3.85 -9.44
CA PHE A 175 -17.68 5.16 -9.82
C PHE A 175 -18.36 6.37 -9.14
N PRO A 176 -19.70 6.44 -8.96
CA PRO A 176 -20.32 7.57 -8.24
C PRO A 176 -19.82 7.72 -6.79
N LYS A 177 -19.51 6.60 -6.12
CA LYS A 177 -18.93 6.61 -4.77
C LYS A 177 -17.47 7.06 -4.79
N VAL A 178 -16.71 6.63 -5.80
CA VAL A 178 -15.33 7.10 -6.03
C VAL A 178 -15.29 8.61 -6.22
N LYS A 179 -16.20 9.16 -7.04
CA LYS A 179 -16.32 10.61 -7.22
C LYS A 179 -16.57 11.33 -5.90
N GLY A 180 -17.59 10.91 -5.15
CA GLY A 180 -17.90 11.54 -3.87
C GLY A 180 -16.74 11.47 -2.87
N SER A 181 -15.99 10.35 -2.87
CA SER A 181 -14.79 10.21 -2.06
C SER A 181 -13.70 11.20 -2.46
N LEU A 182 -13.43 11.37 -3.76
CA LEU A 182 -12.42 12.31 -4.23
C LEU A 182 -12.83 13.77 -3.97
N ASP A 183 -14.09 14.11 -4.24
CA ASP A 183 -14.64 15.44 -3.95
C ASP A 183 -14.47 15.79 -2.45
N TYR A 184 -14.76 14.84 -1.55
CA TYR A 184 -14.52 15.00 -0.12
C TYR A 184 -13.05 15.29 0.19
N CYS A 185 -12.12 14.55 -0.41
CA CYS A 185 -10.69 14.75 -0.19
C CYS A 185 -10.24 16.16 -0.62
N ILE A 186 -10.76 16.65 -1.76
CA ILE A 186 -10.49 18.01 -2.27
C ILE A 186 -10.98 19.04 -1.24
N GLU A 187 -12.25 18.95 -0.84
CA GLU A 187 -12.87 19.94 0.05
C GLU A 187 -12.33 19.93 1.49
N VAL A 188 -11.70 18.83 1.92
CA VAL A 188 -11.16 18.69 3.28
C VAL A 188 -9.68 19.01 3.36
N TRP A 189 -8.87 18.59 2.38
CA TRP A 189 -7.42 18.71 2.47
C TRP A 189 -6.81 19.73 1.49
N ASP A 190 -7.42 19.96 0.34
CA ASP A 190 -7.00 20.91 -0.69
C ASP A 190 -8.01 22.06 -0.79
N THR A 191 -8.25 22.74 0.33
CA THR A 191 -9.41 23.64 0.49
C THR A 191 -9.35 24.92 -0.34
N GLU A 192 -8.19 25.21 -0.93
CA GLU A 192 -7.95 26.30 -1.88
C GLU A 192 -7.93 25.82 -3.35
N HIS A 193 -8.09 24.51 -3.58
CA HIS A 193 -8.17 23.87 -4.89
C HIS A 193 -6.91 24.12 -5.75
N ILE A 194 -5.74 24.00 -5.12
CA ILE A 194 -4.45 24.25 -5.77
C ILE A 194 -3.69 22.96 -6.12
N GLY A 195 -4.25 21.78 -5.84
CA GLY A 195 -3.67 20.50 -6.22
C GLY A 195 -2.74 19.87 -5.18
N VAL A 196 -2.73 20.36 -3.92
CA VAL A 196 -1.92 19.77 -2.84
C VAL A 196 -2.69 19.66 -1.54
N LEU A 197 -2.33 18.69 -0.69
CA LEU A 197 -2.94 18.57 0.63
C LEU A 197 -2.24 19.54 1.60
N ILE A 198 -2.99 20.43 2.24
CA ILE A 198 -2.44 21.47 3.13
C ILE A 198 -3.02 21.37 4.53
N GLU A 199 -4.34 21.17 4.62
CA GLU A 199 -5.01 21.01 5.91
C GLU A 199 -4.52 19.74 6.63
N PRO A 200 -4.70 19.65 7.96
CA PRO A 200 -4.26 18.48 8.73
C PRO A 200 -4.86 17.20 8.17
N HIS A 201 -4.01 16.24 7.84
CA HIS A 201 -4.42 15.01 7.20
C HIS A 201 -3.84 13.80 7.92
N HIS A 202 -4.74 12.98 8.46
CA HIS A 202 -4.41 11.73 9.13
C HIS A 202 -3.85 10.72 8.14
N ASN A 203 -2.89 9.91 8.54
CA ASN A 203 -2.20 8.96 7.65
C ASN A 203 -1.74 7.70 8.39
N THR A 204 -1.02 6.81 7.71
CA THR A 204 -0.56 5.53 8.28
C THR A 204 0.29 5.62 9.55
N TYR A 205 0.79 6.79 9.92
CA TYR A 205 1.53 7.01 11.14
C TYR A 205 0.63 7.38 12.34
N ASP A 206 -0.68 7.15 12.23
CA ASP A 206 -1.70 7.38 13.28
C ASP A 206 -1.69 8.81 13.86
N ILE A 207 -1.27 9.77 13.03
CA ILE A 207 -1.15 11.20 13.33
C ILE A 207 -1.54 12.02 12.11
N GLU A 208 -1.76 13.31 12.32
CA GLU A 208 -1.94 14.28 11.26
C GLU A 208 -0.60 14.90 10.84
N PHE A 209 -0.32 14.88 9.55
CA PHE A 209 0.66 15.81 8.98
C PHE A 209 0.01 17.15 8.70
N TRP A 210 0.77 18.23 8.91
CA TRP A 210 0.34 19.61 8.79
C TRP A 210 1.11 20.31 7.69
N GLY A 211 0.40 20.83 6.69
CA GLY A 211 1.00 21.40 5.48
C GLY A 211 1.41 20.34 4.45
N PRO A 212 1.81 20.79 3.25
CA PRO A 212 2.04 19.91 2.11
C PRO A 212 3.28 19.04 2.27
N ASP A 213 3.13 17.79 1.86
CA ASP A 213 4.10 16.73 2.05
C ASP A 213 4.14 15.80 0.82
N GLY A 214 5.27 15.14 0.58
CA GLY A 214 5.46 14.29 -0.60
C GLY A 214 4.54 13.06 -0.60
N MET A 215 4.32 12.44 0.56
CA MET A 215 3.64 11.16 0.70
C MET A 215 2.15 11.30 0.33
N CYS A 216 1.41 12.15 1.05
CA CYS A 216 -0.03 12.25 0.87
C CYS A 216 -0.42 13.04 -0.38
N THR A 217 0.38 14.06 -0.76
CA THR A 217 0.21 14.73 -2.05
C THR A 217 0.48 13.76 -3.20
N GLY A 218 1.47 12.89 -3.10
CA GLY A 218 1.71 11.84 -4.10
C GLY A 218 0.51 10.93 -4.30
N PHE A 219 -0.15 10.50 -3.21
CA PHE A 219 -1.42 9.78 -3.29
C PHE A 219 -2.53 10.58 -3.96
N TYR A 220 -2.62 11.88 -3.67
CA TYR A 220 -3.63 12.75 -4.24
C TYR A 220 -3.48 12.87 -5.76
N LEU A 221 -2.26 13.08 -6.27
CA LEU A 221 -1.99 13.11 -7.71
C LEU A 221 -2.26 11.75 -8.36
N GLY A 222 -1.87 10.66 -7.70
CA GLY A 222 -2.17 9.30 -8.16
C GLY A 222 -3.69 9.03 -8.26
N ALA A 223 -4.46 9.46 -7.25
CA ALA A 223 -5.91 9.31 -7.22
C ALA A 223 -6.61 10.19 -8.28
N LEU A 224 -6.14 11.42 -8.50
CA LEU A 224 -6.61 12.28 -9.60
C LEU A 224 -6.37 11.62 -10.95
N SER A 225 -5.17 11.09 -11.20
CA SER A 225 -4.82 10.36 -12.43
C SER A 225 -5.72 9.13 -12.64
N ALA A 226 -5.87 8.30 -11.60
CA ALA A 226 -6.75 7.13 -11.61
C ALA A 226 -8.21 7.51 -11.92
N TYR A 227 -8.72 8.54 -11.25
CA TYR A 227 -10.07 9.06 -11.45
C TYR A 227 -10.27 9.55 -12.88
N ILE A 228 -9.34 10.33 -13.44
CA ILE A 228 -9.42 10.85 -14.81
C ILE A 228 -9.50 9.70 -15.82
N ARG A 229 -8.69 8.64 -15.64
CA ARG A 229 -8.76 7.45 -16.51
C ARG A 229 -10.11 6.74 -16.43
N MET A 230 -10.63 6.51 -15.22
CA MET A 230 -11.95 5.90 -15.02
C MET A 230 -13.08 6.79 -15.57
N ALA A 231 -13.01 8.10 -15.35
CA ALA A 231 -13.97 9.08 -15.83
C ALA A 231 -14.04 9.12 -17.35
N ASN A 232 -12.88 9.15 -18.03
CA ASN A 232 -12.81 9.09 -19.49
C ASN A 232 -13.43 7.81 -20.05
N ALA A 233 -13.15 6.65 -19.44
CA ALA A 233 -13.73 5.37 -19.83
C ALA A 233 -15.27 5.35 -19.72
N LEU A 234 -15.83 6.15 -18.80
CA LEU A 234 -17.27 6.30 -18.57
C LEU A 234 -17.88 7.56 -19.23
N GLY A 235 -17.11 8.31 -20.01
CA GLY A 235 -17.54 9.56 -20.65
C GLY A 235 -17.94 10.67 -19.67
N GLN A 236 -17.28 10.75 -18.51
CA GLN A 236 -17.54 11.74 -17.46
C GLN A 236 -16.60 12.95 -17.56
N PRO A 237 -16.99 14.16 -17.09
CA PRO A 237 -16.13 15.34 -17.09
C PRO A 237 -14.88 15.19 -16.22
N VAL A 238 -13.75 15.75 -16.67
CA VAL A 238 -12.43 15.61 -16.02
C VAL A 238 -11.69 16.93 -15.79
N GLN A 239 -12.22 18.06 -16.27
CA GLN A 239 -11.47 19.33 -16.40
C GLN A 239 -10.94 19.85 -15.05
N LEU A 240 -11.77 19.82 -14.00
CA LEU A 240 -11.36 20.22 -12.66
C LEU A 240 -10.21 19.35 -12.15
N TYR A 241 -10.37 18.04 -12.21
CA TYR A 241 -9.37 17.09 -11.71
C TYR A 241 -8.06 17.15 -12.49
N GLN A 242 -8.12 17.38 -13.81
CA GLN A 242 -6.92 17.59 -14.61
C GLN A 242 -6.18 18.86 -14.18
N THR A 243 -6.92 19.95 -13.93
CA THR A 243 -6.32 21.21 -13.45
C THR A 243 -5.62 21.01 -12.10
N LEU A 244 -6.27 20.30 -11.17
CA LEU A 244 -5.69 19.96 -9.86
C LEU A 244 -4.44 19.08 -10.00
N LEU A 245 -4.48 18.09 -10.89
CA LEU A 245 -3.34 17.21 -11.17
C LEU A 245 -2.14 17.98 -11.72
N ASP A 246 -2.38 18.86 -12.70
CA ASP A 246 -1.32 19.64 -13.34
C ASP A 246 -0.67 20.63 -12.35
N ASN A 247 -1.50 21.33 -11.56
CA ASN A 247 -1.02 22.27 -10.54
C ASN A 247 -0.26 21.55 -9.41
N GLY A 248 -0.82 20.43 -8.95
CA GLY A 248 -0.25 19.64 -7.86
C GLY A 248 1.08 19.01 -8.22
N ARG A 249 1.21 18.48 -9.46
CA ARG A 249 2.50 18.04 -10.01
C ARG A 249 3.54 19.15 -9.94
N GLN A 250 3.20 20.33 -10.48
CA GLN A 250 4.11 21.47 -10.47
C GLN A 250 4.52 21.86 -9.04
N TYR A 251 3.57 21.93 -8.11
CA TYR A 251 3.85 22.28 -6.73
C TYR A 251 4.80 21.26 -6.08
N LEU A 252 4.51 19.97 -6.20
CA LEU A 252 5.31 18.92 -5.59
C LEU A 252 6.76 18.95 -6.13
N GLU A 253 6.90 19.12 -7.45
CA GLU A 253 8.18 19.19 -8.14
C GLU A 253 9.01 20.44 -7.88
N ASP A 254 8.36 21.60 -7.70
CA ASP A 254 9.04 22.90 -7.56
C ASP A 254 9.22 23.32 -6.09
N LYS A 255 8.32 22.88 -5.21
CA LYS A 255 8.24 23.35 -3.81
C LYS A 255 8.59 22.27 -2.81
N LEU A 256 8.33 21.00 -3.11
CA LEU A 256 8.57 19.89 -2.18
C LEU A 256 9.78 19.04 -2.53
N PHE A 257 10.46 19.31 -3.65
CA PHE A 257 11.73 18.67 -3.97
C PHE A 257 12.92 19.54 -3.56
N ASN A 258 13.82 19.03 -2.72
CA ASN A 258 14.97 19.80 -2.22
C ASN A 258 16.24 19.69 -3.10
N GLY A 259 16.09 19.18 -4.33
CA GLY A 259 17.21 18.86 -5.22
C GLY A 259 17.78 17.45 -5.07
N GLU A 260 17.30 16.67 -4.10
CA GLU A 260 17.73 15.28 -3.89
C GLU A 260 16.55 14.37 -3.51
N TYR A 261 15.62 14.84 -2.68
CA TYR A 261 14.44 14.08 -2.27
C TYR A 261 13.25 14.99 -1.95
N PHE A 262 12.05 14.42 -2.02
CA PHE A 262 10.82 15.07 -1.57
C PHE A 262 10.72 15.12 -0.04
N TYR A 263 10.18 16.21 0.50
CA TYR A 263 10.08 16.46 1.95
C TYR A 263 8.75 17.16 2.32
N GLN A 264 8.52 17.35 3.61
CA GLN A 264 7.36 18.07 4.14
C GLN A 264 7.68 19.54 4.37
N ARG A 265 6.79 20.42 3.90
CA ARG A 265 6.77 21.82 4.31
C ARG A 265 5.70 22.02 5.37
N THR A 266 6.11 21.90 6.63
CA THR A 266 5.19 22.02 7.78
C THR A 266 4.51 23.40 7.80
N GLN A 267 3.18 23.40 7.90
CA GLN A 267 2.36 24.61 7.94
C GLN A 267 1.19 24.42 8.90
N TRP A 268 0.99 25.34 9.85
CA TRP A 268 -0.11 25.31 10.82
C TRP A 268 -0.79 26.67 11.03
N GLU A 269 -0.31 27.69 10.33
CA GLU A 269 -0.88 29.04 10.32
C GLU A 269 -1.61 29.30 9.01
N GLY A 270 -2.67 30.11 9.07
CA GLY A 270 -3.48 30.48 7.91
C GLY A 270 -4.33 29.34 7.33
N LEU A 271 -4.47 28.23 8.07
CA LEU A 271 -5.32 27.10 7.71
C LEU A 271 -6.77 27.32 8.11
N LYS A 272 -7.70 26.57 7.53
CA LYS A 272 -9.08 26.51 8.03
C LYS A 272 -9.16 25.77 9.36
N ALA A 273 -8.30 24.77 9.57
CA ALA A 273 -8.16 24.12 10.86
C ALA A 273 -7.71 25.10 11.96
N GLU A 274 -8.17 24.85 13.20
CA GLU A 274 -7.76 25.65 14.36
C GLU A 274 -6.24 25.60 14.56
N ASN A 275 -5.64 26.75 14.87
CA ASN A 275 -4.21 26.82 15.11
C ASN A 275 -3.85 25.98 16.35
N PRO A 276 -2.91 25.02 16.26
CA PRO A 276 -2.60 24.12 17.37
C PRO A 276 -2.01 24.83 18.59
N VAL A 277 -1.34 25.98 18.41
CA VAL A 277 -0.83 26.82 19.50
C VAL A 277 -1.97 27.42 20.33
N GLU A 278 -3.04 27.83 19.66
CA GLU A 278 -4.24 28.40 20.29
C GLU A 278 -5.06 27.30 20.95
N ALA A 279 -5.30 26.20 20.24
CA ALA A 279 -6.08 25.05 20.70
C ALA A 279 -5.51 24.44 22.00
N LEU A 280 -4.19 24.39 22.14
CA LEU A 280 -3.51 23.80 23.30
C LEU A 280 -3.16 24.81 24.40
N ALA A 281 -3.40 26.11 24.22
CA ALA A 281 -3.06 27.14 25.20
C ALA A 281 -3.72 26.91 26.56
N ALA A 282 -4.98 26.47 26.57
CA ALA A 282 -5.74 26.20 27.79
C ALA A 282 -5.27 24.94 28.55
N MET A 283 -4.48 24.06 27.91
CA MET A 283 -3.96 22.83 28.49
C MET A 283 -2.56 22.99 29.12
N VAL A 284 -1.94 24.16 28.95
CA VAL A 284 -0.62 24.47 29.51
C VAL A 284 -0.66 24.43 31.04
N GLY A 285 0.17 23.58 31.63
CA GLY A 285 0.22 23.34 33.07
C GLY A 285 -0.88 22.41 33.62
N ALA A 286 -1.83 21.98 32.78
CA ALA A 286 -2.94 21.08 33.13
C ALA A 286 -2.94 19.76 32.33
N GLY A 287 -1.83 19.45 31.66
CA GLY A 287 -1.68 18.25 30.82
C GLY A 287 -0.67 18.43 29.69
N TYR A 288 -0.34 19.68 29.35
CA TYR A 288 0.72 20.04 28.41
C TYR A 288 1.82 20.81 29.14
N SER A 289 3.08 20.38 29.01
CA SER A 289 4.19 21.02 29.72
C SER A 289 4.51 22.39 29.11
N ASN A 290 5.04 23.32 29.92
CA ASN A 290 5.49 24.62 29.42
C ASN A 290 6.57 24.46 28.35
N GLU A 291 7.47 23.50 28.52
CA GLU A 291 8.53 23.18 27.56
C GLU A 291 7.94 22.72 26.21
N ALA A 292 6.98 21.80 26.22
CA ALA A 292 6.31 21.37 25.00
C ALA A 292 5.54 22.51 24.33
N TYR A 293 4.97 23.44 25.11
CA TYR A 293 4.26 24.60 24.57
C TYR A 293 5.19 25.61 23.89
N GLU A 294 6.37 25.85 24.46
CA GLU A 294 7.36 26.71 23.81
C GLU A 294 7.92 26.07 22.53
N LEU A 295 8.13 24.75 22.52
CA LEU A 295 8.47 24.01 21.29
C LEU A 295 7.37 24.13 20.24
N LEU A 296 6.10 23.95 20.62
CA LEU A 296 4.94 24.08 19.73
C LEU A 296 4.87 25.45 19.04
N LYS A 297 5.19 26.54 19.75
CA LYS A 297 5.24 27.89 19.16
C LYS A 297 6.40 28.07 18.17
N GLN A 298 7.50 27.35 18.36
CA GLN A 298 8.72 27.52 17.58
C GLN A 298 8.76 26.61 16.36
N GLU A 299 8.40 25.33 16.54
CA GLU A 299 8.51 24.28 15.53
C GLU A 299 7.15 23.90 14.91
N GLY A 300 6.05 24.36 15.51
CA GLY A 300 4.71 23.98 15.10
C GLY A 300 4.23 22.67 15.74
N PRO A 301 3.18 22.04 15.20
CA PRO A 301 2.62 20.81 15.76
C PRO A 301 3.70 19.73 15.83
N LYS A 302 3.67 18.94 16.91
CA LYS A 302 4.58 17.80 17.08
C LYS A 302 4.36 16.73 16.01
N TYR A 303 5.30 15.80 15.93
CA TYR A 303 5.21 14.58 15.13
C TYR A 303 5.23 14.81 13.61
N GLN A 304 5.90 15.86 13.17
CA GLN A 304 6.13 16.12 11.76
C GLN A 304 7.49 15.51 11.35
N TYR A 305 7.73 15.35 10.04
CA TYR A 305 9.05 14.93 9.55
C TYR A 305 9.83 16.09 8.91
N GLY A 306 9.15 17.17 8.51
CA GLY A 306 9.78 18.37 7.97
C GLY A 306 10.73 18.05 6.82
N THR A 307 12.00 18.45 6.95
CA THR A 307 13.07 18.24 5.95
C THR A 307 13.67 16.83 5.93
N GLY A 308 13.12 15.90 6.72
CA GLY A 308 13.54 14.51 6.78
C GLY A 308 13.36 13.77 5.46
N CYS A 309 14.26 12.83 5.19
CA CYS A 309 14.16 11.86 4.10
C CYS A 309 13.24 10.72 4.56
N LEU A 310 11.98 10.77 4.17
CA LEU A 310 10.96 9.78 4.54
C LEU A 310 10.97 8.60 3.55
N SER A 311 11.07 7.36 4.04
CA SER A 311 11.22 6.15 3.21
C SER A 311 10.03 5.90 2.28
N ASP A 312 8.81 6.09 2.77
CA ASP A 312 7.58 6.00 1.99
C ASP A 312 7.12 7.38 1.47
N GLY A 313 8.03 8.36 1.40
CA GLY A 313 7.74 9.73 1.01
C GLY A 313 7.19 9.90 -0.41
N MET A 314 7.34 8.88 -1.27
CA MET A 314 6.74 8.82 -2.60
C MET A 314 5.86 7.58 -2.81
N LEU A 315 5.24 7.08 -1.74
CA LEU A 315 4.38 5.89 -1.76
C LEU A 315 3.23 5.98 -2.77
N GLY A 316 2.63 7.16 -2.96
CA GLY A 316 1.59 7.35 -3.97
C GLY A 316 2.07 7.08 -5.40
N MET A 317 3.34 7.34 -5.71
CA MET A 317 3.93 7.03 -7.02
C MET A 317 4.17 5.53 -7.17
N TRP A 318 4.63 4.85 -6.11
CA TRP A 318 4.69 3.39 -6.12
C TRP A 318 3.32 2.76 -6.35
N ILE A 319 2.27 3.26 -5.69
CA ILE A 319 0.90 2.79 -5.91
C ILE A 319 0.47 3.04 -7.35
N ALA A 320 0.80 4.17 -7.97
CA ALA A 320 0.54 4.41 -9.39
C ALA A 320 1.18 3.32 -10.26
N SER A 321 2.47 3.05 -10.06
CA SER A 321 3.23 2.03 -10.80
C SER A 321 2.66 0.60 -10.65
N VAL A 322 2.33 0.15 -9.43
CA VAL A 322 1.70 -1.18 -9.23
C VAL A 322 0.25 -1.23 -9.74
N CYS A 323 -0.42 -0.09 -9.88
CA CYS A 323 -1.73 -0.02 -10.53
C CYS A 323 -1.64 -0.08 -12.07
N GLY A 324 -0.44 0.00 -12.66
CA GLY A 324 -0.25 0.17 -14.10
C GLY A 324 -0.61 1.57 -14.60
N LEU A 325 -0.62 2.56 -13.69
CA LEU A 325 -0.72 3.98 -14.03
C LEU A 325 0.67 4.54 -14.30
N GLU A 326 0.75 5.49 -15.22
CA GLU A 326 1.92 6.36 -15.32
C GLU A 326 2.02 7.24 -14.07
N GLU A 327 3.22 7.37 -13.52
CA GLU A 327 3.48 8.27 -12.40
C GLU A 327 3.28 9.72 -12.85
N PRO A 328 2.39 10.50 -12.21
CA PRO A 328 2.12 11.87 -12.64
C PRO A 328 3.23 12.86 -12.29
N VAL A 329 4.32 12.42 -11.64
CA VAL A 329 5.45 13.25 -11.19
C VAL A 329 6.69 12.88 -12.00
N ASP A 330 7.59 13.84 -12.21
CA ASP A 330 8.90 13.62 -12.83
C ASP A 330 9.60 12.35 -12.30
N GLN A 331 9.83 11.40 -13.21
CA GLN A 331 10.35 10.09 -12.85
C GLN A 331 11.81 10.11 -12.38
N GLU A 332 12.61 11.07 -12.85
CA GLU A 332 14.00 11.24 -12.39
C GLU A 332 14.02 11.73 -10.95
N LYS A 333 13.17 12.70 -10.59
CA LYS A 333 13.03 13.18 -9.20
C LYS A 333 12.53 12.08 -8.26
N VAL A 334 11.61 11.23 -8.71
CA VAL A 334 11.17 10.05 -7.93
C VAL A 334 12.32 9.07 -7.74
N ALA A 335 13.09 8.78 -8.78
CA ALA A 335 14.27 7.92 -8.69
C ALA A 335 15.34 8.52 -7.75
N ASP A 336 15.56 9.83 -7.79
CA ASP A 336 16.49 10.52 -6.90
C ASP A 336 16.05 10.47 -5.44
N HIS A 337 14.74 10.63 -5.16
CA HIS A 337 14.20 10.41 -3.82
C HIS A 337 14.48 8.98 -3.34
N LEU A 338 14.24 7.96 -4.16
CA LEU A 338 14.50 6.57 -3.80
C LEU A 338 15.99 6.29 -3.57
N LYS A 339 16.89 6.87 -4.38
CA LYS A 339 18.34 6.80 -4.15
C LYS A 339 18.74 7.45 -2.83
N ALA A 340 18.11 8.58 -2.47
CA ALA A 340 18.34 9.23 -1.19
C ALA A 340 17.86 8.35 -0.02
N VAL A 341 16.67 7.75 -0.14
CA VAL A 341 16.15 6.79 0.84
C VAL A 341 17.11 5.62 1.02
N TYR A 342 17.55 4.99 -0.07
CA TYR A 342 18.55 3.91 0.00
C TYR A 342 19.85 4.38 0.70
N LYS A 343 20.39 5.53 0.27
CA LYS A 343 21.65 6.07 0.79
C LYS A 343 21.58 6.43 2.28
N TYR A 344 20.51 7.07 2.73
CA TYR A 344 20.43 7.65 4.06
C TYR A 344 19.69 6.76 5.06
N ASN A 345 18.68 6.03 4.61
CA ASN A 345 17.78 5.30 5.50
C ASN A 345 18.17 3.82 5.65
N LEU A 346 18.84 3.21 4.66
CA LEU A 346 19.34 1.84 4.83
C LEU A 346 20.53 1.82 5.79
N LYS A 347 20.45 0.93 6.78
CA LYS A 347 21.54 0.60 7.69
C LYS A 347 21.71 -0.91 7.67
N HIS A 348 22.95 -1.39 7.59
CA HIS A 348 23.25 -2.82 7.73
C HIS A 348 23.56 -3.23 9.18
N ASP A 349 23.58 -2.25 10.10
CA ASP A 349 23.92 -2.44 11.49
C ASP A 349 23.24 -1.34 12.32
N LEU A 350 22.37 -1.75 13.25
CA LEU A 350 21.58 -0.87 14.09
C LEU A 350 22.08 -0.84 15.54
N ARG A 351 23.29 -1.34 15.84
CA ARG A 351 23.84 -1.37 17.21
C ARG A 351 23.88 0.01 17.86
N ASP A 352 24.20 1.04 17.07
CA ASP A 352 24.32 2.43 17.52
C ASP A 352 23.08 3.28 17.16
N HIS A 353 21.99 2.66 16.70
CA HIS A 353 20.75 3.36 16.35
C HIS A 353 19.72 3.31 17.50
N PRO A 354 19.37 4.45 18.12
CA PRO A 354 18.38 4.48 19.18
C PRO A 354 16.95 4.34 18.62
N ASN A 355 16.23 3.31 19.04
CA ASN A 355 14.79 3.19 18.79
C ASN A 355 14.02 3.11 20.12
N PRO A 356 13.38 4.22 20.56
CA PRO A 356 12.70 4.28 21.85
C PRO A 356 11.31 3.61 21.86
N GLN A 357 10.84 3.05 20.75
CA GLN A 357 9.50 2.45 20.64
C GLN A 357 9.52 0.95 20.50
N ARG A 358 9.60 0.44 19.27
CA ARG A 358 9.52 -0.98 18.96
C ARG A 358 10.86 -1.46 18.38
N PRO A 359 11.93 -1.48 19.20
CA PRO A 359 13.26 -1.89 18.74
C PRO A 359 13.29 -3.36 18.33
N THR A 360 12.29 -4.17 18.66
CA THR A 360 12.28 -5.58 18.28
C THR A 360 12.07 -5.81 16.78
N PHE A 361 11.60 -4.82 16.01
CA PHE A 361 11.47 -4.94 14.55
C PHE A 361 12.83 -5.08 13.85
N ALA A 362 13.86 -4.43 14.37
CA ALA A 362 15.26 -4.61 14.00
C ALA A 362 16.15 -4.12 15.14
N CYS A 363 17.07 -4.94 15.65
CA CYS A 363 17.97 -4.57 16.73
C CYS A 363 19.39 -5.14 16.62
N GLY A 364 20.33 -4.48 17.31
CA GLY A 364 21.70 -4.96 17.38
C GLY A 364 22.38 -4.97 16.01
N ASN A 365 23.03 -6.07 15.66
CA ASN A 365 23.75 -6.21 14.40
C ASN A 365 22.84 -6.48 13.19
N GLU A 366 21.53 -6.35 13.34
CA GLU A 366 20.56 -6.41 12.24
C GLU A 366 20.59 -5.11 11.45
N GLY A 367 20.34 -5.23 10.14
CA GLY A 367 20.06 -4.09 9.29
C GLY A 367 18.57 -3.82 9.10
N GLY A 368 18.26 -2.70 8.48
CA GLY A 368 16.91 -2.33 8.08
C GLY A 368 16.87 -0.95 7.42
N LEU A 369 15.76 -0.68 6.73
CA LEU A 369 15.46 0.64 6.19
C LEU A 369 14.69 1.47 7.24
N LEU A 370 15.36 2.46 7.81
CA LEU A 370 14.74 3.37 8.79
C LEU A 370 13.59 4.16 8.15
N LEU A 371 12.51 4.43 8.90
CA LEU A 371 11.39 5.18 8.34
C LEU A 371 11.75 6.60 7.93
N CYS A 372 12.56 7.31 8.73
CA CYS A 372 13.02 8.63 8.35
C CYS A 372 14.39 8.97 8.92
N THR A 373 15.18 9.71 8.15
CA THR A 373 16.46 10.25 8.58
C THR A 373 16.59 11.73 8.22
N TRP A 374 17.48 12.46 8.90
CA TRP A 374 17.71 13.90 8.67
C TRP A 374 19.16 14.14 8.23
N PRO A 375 19.55 13.70 7.03
CA PRO A 375 20.93 13.74 6.56
C PRO A 375 21.48 15.17 6.41
N LYS A 376 20.58 16.16 6.32
CA LYS A 376 20.90 17.59 6.19
C LYS A 376 20.74 18.36 7.51
N GLY A 377 20.47 17.69 8.63
CA GLY A 377 20.14 18.34 9.91
C GLY A 377 18.65 18.68 10.02
N ASP A 378 18.31 19.60 10.94
CA ASP A 378 16.95 20.10 11.17
C ASP A 378 15.91 19.01 11.54
N GLN A 379 16.37 17.96 12.22
CA GLN A 379 15.45 17.02 12.85
C GLN A 379 14.57 17.78 13.86
N PRO A 380 13.23 17.72 13.75
CA PRO A 380 12.34 18.31 14.75
C PRO A 380 12.65 17.75 16.14
N THR A 381 12.45 18.55 17.19
CA THR A 381 12.71 18.09 18.56
C THR A 381 11.79 16.90 18.92
N LEU A 382 10.57 16.90 18.36
CA LEU A 382 9.59 15.82 18.49
C LEU A 382 9.17 15.33 17.09
N PRO A 383 10.02 14.54 16.40
CA PRO A 383 9.69 14.03 15.07
C PRO A 383 8.55 13.02 15.17
N PHE A 384 7.97 12.63 14.03
CA PHE A 384 6.93 11.62 14.05
C PHE A 384 7.39 10.35 14.77
N VAL A 385 6.44 9.79 15.51
CA VAL A 385 6.63 8.79 16.56
C VAL A 385 7.44 7.62 15.99
N TYR A 386 7.08 7.11 14.82
CA TYR A 386 7.67 5.90 14.25
C TYR A 386 8.99 6.11 13.48
N SER A 387 9.52 7.33 13.39
CA SER A 387 10.69 7.68 12.56
C SER A 387 11.92 6.78 12.72
N ASN A 388 12.14 6.23 13.91
CA ASN A 388 13.29 5.39 14.23
C ASN A 388 13.07 3.88 14.01
N GLU A 389 11.89 3.48 13.53
CA GLU A 389 11.55 2.08 13.30
C GLU A 389 11.90 1.61 11.88
N VAL A 390 11.78 0.30 11.67
CA VAL A 390 11.94 -0.38 10.38
C VAL A 390 10.68 -1.22 10.14
N TRP A 391 10.00 -1.03 9.01
CA TRP A 391 8.74 -1.71 8.67
C TRP A 391 8.91 -2.51 7.38
N THR A 392 8.68 -3.83 7.44
CA THR A 392 8.97 -4.73 6.32
C THR A 392 8.15 -4.43 5.09
N GLY A 393 6.90 -3.97 5.27
CA GLY A 393 6.08 -3.57 4.14
C GLY A 393 6.60 -2.33 3.41
N ILE A 394 7.20 -1.37 4.11
CA ILE A 394 7.84 -0.20 3.50
C ILE A 394 9.16 -0.61 2.83
N GLU A 395 9.93 -1.52 3.44
CA GLU A 395 11.15 -2.05 2.81
C GLU A 395 10.87 -2.71 1.47
N TYR A 396 9.86 -3.57 1.38
CA TYR A 396 9.48 -4.18 0.10
C TYR A 396 8.88 -3.19 -0.89
N GLN A 397 8.15 -2.20 -0.40
CA GLN A 397 7.66 -1.13 -1.24
C GLN A 397 8.82 -0.35 -1.87
N VAL A 398 9.75 0.16 -1.07
CA VAL A 398 10.91 0.91 -1.57
C VAL A 398 11.76 0.06 -2.49
N ALA A 399 12.02 -1.20 -2.11
CA ALA A 399 12.80 -2.13 -2.93
C ALA A 399 12.15 -2.36 -4.30
N SER A 400 10.85 -2.65 -4.35
CA SER A 400 10.15 -2.85 -5.62
C SER A 400 10.10 -1.56 -6.45
N HIS A 401 9.96 -0.38 -5.82
CA HIS A 401 9.96 0.90 -6.53
C HIS A 401 11.34 1.24 -7.11
N LEU A 402 12.43 0.97 -6.37
CA LEU A 402 13.81 1.07 -6.87
C LEU A 402 13.99 0.19 -8.11
N MET A 403 13.54 -1.08 -8.04
CA MET A 403 13.61 -2.00 -9.17
C MET A 403 12.84 -1.46 -10.39
N MET A 404 11.63 -0.92 -10.21
CA MET A 404 10.86 -0.28 -11.29
C MET A 404 11.60 0.90 -11.94
N LYS A 405 12.47 1.58 -11.19
CA LYS A 405 13.34 2.66 -11.68
C LYS A 405 14.71 2.17 -12.19
N GLY A 406 14.90 0.85 -12.34
CA GLY A 406 16.14 0.24 -12.83
C GLY A 406 17.26 0.13 -11.80
N LEU A 407 16.99 0.46 -10.52
CA LEU A 407 17.94 0.38 -9.40
C LEU A 407 17.82 -0.99 -8.72
N VAL A 408 18.10 -2.04 -9.49
CA VAL A 408 17.83 -3.43 -9.10
C VAL A 408 18.70 -3.88 -7.93
N GLU A 409 19.99 -3.57 -7.95
CA GLU A 409 20.91 -4.01 -6.88
C GLU A 409 20.59 -3.33 -5.55
N GLU A 410 20.24 -2.05 -5.56
CA GLU A 410 19.78 -1.32 -4.38
C GLU A 410 18.49 -1.94 -3.81
N GLY A 411 17.55 -2.30 -4.68
CA GLY A 411 16.34 -3.00 -4.28
C GLY A 411 16.64 -4.38 -3.67
N LEU A 412 17.51 -5.18 -4.30
CA LEU A 412 17.90 -6.49 -3.79
C LEU A 412 18.63 -6.40 -2.46
N ASP A 413 19.45 -5.37 -2.25
CA ASP A 413 20.15 -5.16 -0.99
C ASP A 413 19.19 -4.88 0.18
N ILE A 414 18.13 -4.09 -0.05
CA ILE A 414 17.05 -3.90 0.93
C ILE A 414 16.33 -5.23 1.22
N VAL A 415 16.00 -6.00 0.18
CA VAL A 415 15.32 -7.30 0.35
C VAL A 415 16.18 -8.26 1.16
N ARG A 416 17.46 -8.40 0.84
CA ARG A 416 18.41 -9.24 1.60
C ARG A 416 18.53 -8.79 3.05
N THR A 417 18.72 -7.49 3.27
CA THR A 417 18.81 -6.91 4.61
C THR A 417 17.55 -7.17 5.43
N CYS A 418 16.37 -7.07 4.82
CA CYS A 418 15.11 -7.42 5.48
C CYS A 418 15.05 -8.92 5.82
N ARG A 419 15.31 -9.80 4.85
CA ARG A 419 15.21 -11.27 4.98
C ARG A 419 16.21 -11.86 5.96
N ASP A 420 17.41 -11.28 6.10
CA ASP A 420 18.42 -11.70 7.07
C ASP A 420 17.91 -11.65 8.53
N ARG A 421 16.91 -10.80 8.83
CA ARG A 421 16.26 -10.75 10.15
C ARG A 421 15.34 -11.94 10.43
N TYR A 422 14.97 -12.69 9.40
CA TYR A 422 13.94 -13.74 9.40
C TYR A 422 14.48 -15.11 9.00
N ASP A 423 15.73 -15.40 9.36
CA ASP A 423 16.41 -16.66 9.02
C ASP A 423 16.02 -17.89 9.86
N GLY A 424 15.06 -17.74 10.77
CA GLY A 424 14.56 -18.81 11.64
C GLY A 424 15.31 -18.97 12.97
N ARG A 425 16.43 -18.26 13.21
CA ARG A 425 17.16 -18.32 14.48
C ARG A 425 16.55 -17.41 15.54
N ILE A 426 16.19 -16.18 15.15
CA ILE A 426 15.62 -15.15 16.04
C ILE A 426 14.14 -14.95 15.72
N ARG A 427 13.78 -14.76 14.44
CA ARG A 427 12.40 -14.59 13.99
C ARG A 427 12.00 -15.70 13.03
N ASN A 428 10.70 -16.01 13.02
CA ASN A 428 10.11 -17.00 12.14
C ASN A 428 10.11 -16.50 10.69
N SER A 429 10.68 -17.29 9.78
CA SER A 429 10.82 -16.95 8.36
C SER A 429 9.51 -16.69 7.62
N PHE A 430 8.39 -17.19 8.16
CA PHE A 430 7.04 -17.10 7.59
C PHE A 430 6.12 -16.14 8.36
N ASP A 431 6.69 -15.30 9.22
CA ASP A 431 5.96 -14.39 10.08
C ASP A 431 6.74 -13.09 10.26
N GLU A 432 6.72 -12.29 9.21
CA GLU A 432 7.17 -10.91 9.30
C GLU A 432 6.15 -10.09 10.07
N TYR A 433 6.62 -9.47 11.15
CA TYR A 433 5.77 -8.79 12.10
C TYR A 433 6.10 -7.30 12.15
N GLU A 434 5.05 -6.48 12.24
CA GLU A 434 5.14 -5.07 12.63
C GLU A 434 4.33 -4.89 13.92
N CYS A 435 3.23 -4.14 13.90
CA CYS A 435 2.33 -4.02 15.06
C CYS A 435 1.66 -5.37 15.46
N GLY A 436 1.97 -6.50 14.79
CA GLY A 436 1.57 -7.85 15.15
C GLY A 436 2.13 -8.88 14.16
N HIS A 437 1.89 -10.16 14.43
CA HIS A 437 2.20 -11.30 13.56
C HIS A 437 1.41 -11.24 12.24
N TRP A 438 1.96 -11.83 11.18
CA TRP A 438 1.38 -11.88 9.84
C TRP A 438 0.83 -10.52 9.42
N TYR A 439 1.67 -9.50 9.55
CA TYR A 439 1.23 -8.13 9.35
C TYR A 439 1.05 -7.84 7.86
N ALA A 440 -0.12 -7.34 7.49
CA ALA A 440 -0.59 -7.25 6.11
C ALA A 440 0.32 -6.43 5.19
N ARG A 441 1.06 -5.46 5.74
CA ARG A 441 1.95 -4.59 4.97
C ARG A 441 3.04 -5.38 4.23
N ALA A 442 3.49 -6.50 4.78
CA ALA A 442 4.51 -7.34 4.16
C ALA A 442 4.05 -8.02 2.85
N LEU A 443 2.74 -8.04 2.55
CA LEU A 443 2.22 -8.43 1.23
C LEU A 443 2.65 -7.48 0.10
N ALA A 444 3.31 -6.35 0.42
CA ALA A 444 4.05 -5.53 -0.54
C ALA A 444 5.15 -6.30 -1.26
N SER A 445 5.69 -7.38 -0.67
CA SER A 445 6.72 -8.22 -1.31
C SER A 445 6.29 -8.75 -2.68
N TYR A 446 4.99 -8.97 -2.91
CA TYR A 446 4.48 -9.40 -4.22
C TYR A 446 4.78 -8.37 -5.34
N GLY A 447 4.89 -7.09 -4.98
CA GLY A 447 5.29 -6.02 -5.92
C GLY A 447 6.71 -6.16 -6.46
N LEU A 448 7.59 -6.94 -5.80
CA LEU A 448 8.94 -7.23 -6.29
C LEU A 448 8.92 -7.98 -7.64
N LEU A 449 7.91 -8.82 -7.87
CA LEU A 449 7.75 -9.54 -9.15
C LEU A 449 7.59 -8.54 -10.30
N GLN A 450 6.67 -7.59 -10.14
CA GLN A 450 6.46 -6.52 -11.12
C GLN A 450 7.68 -5.59 -11.17
N GLY A 451 8.31 -5.26 -10.04
CA GLY A 451 9.47 -4.37 -10.01
C GLY A 451 10.66 -4.88 -10.82
N LEU A 452 10.93 -6.19 -10.80
CA LEU A 452 12.02 -6.78 -11.58
C LEU A 452 11.69 -6.98 -13.05
N THR A 453 10.42 -7.26 -13.37
CA THR A 453 10.05 -7.84 -14.68
C THR A 453 9.16 -6.94 -15.52
N GLY A 454 8.53 -5.94 -14.90
CA GLY A 454 7.45 -5.14 -15.49
C GLY A 454 6.20 -5.95 -15.86
N VAL A 455 6.17 -7.25 -15.54
CA VAL A 455 5.08 -8.14 -15.93
C VAL A 455 3.77 -7.68 -15.27
N ARG A 456 2.82 -7.27 -16.11
CA ARG A 456 1.43 -7.00 -15.71
C ARG A 456 0.49 -7.29 -16.86
N TYR A 457 -0.69 -7.81 -16.54
CA TYR A 457 -1.74 -8.06 -17.52
C TYR A 457 -2.91 -7.11 -17.29
N ASP A 458 -3.33 -6.44 -18.34
CA ASP A 458 -4.50 -5.57 -18.37
C ASP A 458 -5.69 -6.31 -19.00
N ALA A 459 -6.74 -6.57 -18.23
CA ALA A 459 -7.90 -7.31 -18.72
C ALA A 459 -8.91 -6.43 -19.48
N VAL A 460 -8.81 -5.11 -19.38
CA VAL A 460 -9.67 -4.18 -20.13
C VAL A 460 -9.18 -4.09 -21.57
N ASP A 461 -7.89 -3.81 -21.72
CA ASP A 461 -7.25 -3.63 -23.04
C ASP A 461 -6.68 -4.95 -23.58
N LYS A 462 -6.63 -6.01 -22.75
CA LYS A 462 -6.10 -7.34 -23.07
C LYS A 462 -4.62 -7.34 -23.48
N ILE A 463 -3.86 -6.45 -22.85
CA ILE A 463 -2.44 -6.26 -23.12
C ILE A 463 -1.63 -6.88 -21.98
N LEU A 464 -0.64 -7.69 -22.34
CA LEU A 464 0.42 -8.11 -21.43
C LEU A 464 1.63 -7.19 -21.62
N PHE A 465 2.06 -6.56 -20.54
CA PHE A 465 3.25 -5.71 -20.53
C PHE A 465 4.41 -6.48 -19.91
N ILE A 466 5.60 -6.30 -20.48
CA ILE A 466 6.87 -6.80 -19.96
C ILE A 466 7.89 -5.66 -20.08
N ASP A 467 8.45 -5.24 -18.96
CA ASP A 467 9.47 -4.19 -18.89
C ASP A 467 10.57 -4.67 -17.94
N SER A 468 11.41 -5.55 -18.49
CA SER A 468 12.40 -6.29 -17.70
C SER A 468 13.54 -5.39 -17.25
N ARG A 469 13.84 -5.45 -15.96
CA ARG A 469 14.99 -4.79 -15.33
C ARG A 469 16.13 -5.77 -15.03
N ILE A 470 15.93 -7.05 -15.36
CA ILE A 470 16.87 -8.16 -15.12
C ILE A 470 17.39 -8.80 -16.42
N GLY A 471 17.21 -8.11 -17.55
CA GLY A 471 17.71 -8.54 -18.86
C GLY A 471 16.68 -9.29 -19.71
N ASP A 472 17.18 -9.88 -20.81
CA ASP A 472 16.37 -10.41 -21.91
C ASP A 472 16.03 -11.91 -21.77
N ASP A 473 16.40 -12.53 -20.64
CA ASP A 473 16.13 -13.94 -20.37
C ASP A 473 15.69 -14.11 -18.91
N PHE A 474 14.40 -14.39 -18.72
CA PHE A 474 13.85 -14.72 -17.42
C PHE A 474 12.52 -15.47 -17.54
N THR A 475 12.17 -16.20 -16.49
CA THR A 475 10.82 -16.71 -16.25
C THR A 475 10.28 -16.13 -14.95
N SER A 476 9.04 -15.69 -14.96
CA SER A 476 8.29 -15.19 -13.80
C SER A 476 6.92 -15.87 -13.71
N PHE A 477 6.29 -15.77 -12.55
CA PHE A 477 4.93 -16.23 -12.31
C PHE A 477 3.92 -15.12 -12.67
N LEU A 478 2.85 -15.49 -13.38
CA LEU A 478 1.73 -14.61 -13.69
C LEU A 478 0.43 -15.24 -13.18
N SER A 479 -0.34 -14.47 -12.41
CA SER A 479 -1.69 -14.81 -11.98
C SER A 479 -2.64 -13.69 -12.34
N THR A 480 -3.79 -14.06 -12.90
CA THR A 480 -4.88 -13.16 -13.29
C THR A 480 -6.20 -13.69 -12.73
N GLU A 481 -7.29 -12.96 -12.93
CA GLU A 481 -8.62 -13.38 -12.46
C GLU A 481 -9.08 -14.72 -13.07
N THR A 482 -8.64 -15.03 -14.30
CA THR A 482 -9.15 -16.16 -15.06
C THR A 482 -8.15 -17.29 -15.24
N GLY A 483 -6.90 -17.14 -14.79
CA GLY A 483 -5.88 -18.17 -14.89
C GLY A 483 -4.52 -17.77 -14.35
N PHE A 484 -3.60 -18.73 -14.32
CA PHE A 484 -2.20 -18.49 -13.96
C PHE A 484 -1.24 -19.33 -14.82
N GLY A 485 0.02 -18.93 -14.84
CA GLY A 485 1.08 -19.64 -15.55
C GLY A 485 2.43 -18.98 -15.43
N ASN A 486 3.30 -19.24 -16.39
CA ASN A 486 4.63 -18.66 -16.49
C ASN A 486 4.71 -17.69 -17.66
N VAL A 487 5.49 -16.63 -17.50
CA VAL A 487 5.71 -15.58 -18.49
C VAL A 487 7.14 -15.10 -18.41
N GLY A 488 7.67 -14.58 -19.50
CA GLY A 488 8.95 -13.90 -19.47
C GLY A 488 9.51 -13.64 -20.85
N LEU A 489 10.82 -13.51 -20.91
CA LEU A 489 11.58 -13.33 -22.14
C LEU A 489 12.51 -14.53 -22.35
N ASP A 490 12.59 -15.02 -23.58
CA ASP A 490 13.61 -15.97 -24.05
C ASP A 490 14.40 -15.27 -25.16
N ASN A 491 15.62 -14.83 -24.84
CA ASN A 491 16.46 -14.05 -25.75
C ASN A 491 15.72 -12.82 -26.33
N GLY A 492 15.02 -12.09 -25.47
CA GLY A 492 14.24 -10.89 -25.80
C GLY A 492 12.87 -11.17 -26.43
N LYS A 493 12.52 -12.44 -26.67
CA LYS A 493 11.20 -12.81 -27.22
C LYS A 493 10.23 -13.12 -26.09
N PRO A 494 9.06 -12.46 -26.02
CA PRO A 494 8.10 -12.74 -24.98
C PRO A 494 7.45 -14.12 -25.16
N PHE A 495 7.20 -14.81 -24.05
CA PHE A 495 6.42 -16.04 -24.02
C PHE A 495 5.40 -16.03 -22.88
N VAL A 496 4.33 -16.78 -23.06
CA VAL A 496 3.31 -17.04 -22.02
C VAL A 496 2.92 -18.51 -22.08
N ASP A 497 3.04 -19.20 -20.95
CA ASP A 497 2.72 -20.61 -20.77
C ASP A 497 1.65 -20.74 -19.69
N VAL A 498 0.38 -20.71 -20.13
CA VAL A 498 -0.79 -20.81 -19.25
C VAL A 498 -0.89 -22.22 -18.68
N LYS A 499 -0.89 -22.34 -17.36
CA LYS A 499 -0.94 -23.62 -16.64
C LYS A 499 -2.35 -24.00 -16.21
N MET A 500 -3.14 -23.02 -15.81
CA MET A 500 -4.53 -23.23 -15.40
C MET A 500 -5.40 -22.06 -15.85
N GLY A 501 -6.61 -22.36 -16.31
CA GLY A 501 -7.58 -21.35 -16.73
C GLY A 501 -7.29 -20.77 -18.11
N LYS A 502 -7.61 -19.49 -18.31
CA LYS A 502 -7.39 -18.74 -19.55
C LYS A 502 -6.85 -17.36 -19.23
N ILE A 503 -5.93 -16.86 -20.06
CA ILE A 503 -5.50 -15.45 -20.05
C ILE A 503 -5.69 -14.94 -21.49
N ASP A 504 -6.58 -13.97 -21.69
CA ASP A 504 -7.02 -13.54 -23.02
C ASP A 504 -6.15 -12.39 -23.53
N ILE A 505 -4.95 -12.71 -24.01
CA ILE A 505 -3.96 -11.72 -24.46
C ILE A 505 -4.17 -11.44 -25.95
N GLU A 506 -4.43 -10.17 -26.30
CA GLU A 506 -4.52 -9.70 -27.68
C GLU A 506 -3.21 -9.04 -28.14
N GLU A 507 -2.46 -8.43 -27.23
CA GLU A 507 -1.18 -7.76 -27.52
C GLU A 507 -0.17 -8.00 -26.40
N VAL A 508 1.12 -8.08 -26.76
CA VAL A 508 2.24 -8.11 -25.83
C VAL A 508 3.18 -6.96 -26.12
N ILE A 509 3.43 -6.12 -25.12
CA ILE A 509 4.34 -4.98 -25.20
C ILE A 509 5.61 -5.29 -24.40
N VAL A 510 6.77 -5.08 -25.02
CA VAL A 510 8.09 -5.30 -24.42
C VAL A 510 8.90 -3.99 -24.44
N GLY A 511 9.31 -3.50 -23.28
CA GLY A 511 10.19 -2.34 -23.12
C GLY A 511 9.50 -0.98 -23.26
N GLU A 512 8.64 -0.62 -22.29
CA GLU A 512 8.07 0.72 -22.15
C GLU A 512 8.93 1.67 -21.31
#